data_AF-A0A957K8D4-F1
#
_entry.id   AF-A0A957K8D4-F1
#
_cell.length_a   1.000
_cell.length_b   1.000
_cell.length_c   1.000
_cell.angle_alpha   90.00
_cell.angle_beta   90.00
_cell.angle_gamma   90.00
#
_symmetry.space_group_name_H-M   'P 1'
#
loop_
_entity.id
_entity.type
_entity.pdbx_description
1 polymer ?
#
loop_
_entity_poly.entity_id
_entity_poly.type
_entity_poly.pdbx_seq_one_letter_code
_entity_poly.pdbx_strand_id
1 'polypeptide(L)'
;MNERARIAKLNRWVPILNIAALIALFATLGMIFFYAPIERSMGNVQRLFYFHVGSAWVGSIAFFVALVGSAAYLRTQRFIWDTIALCSVEIGLVFLTMGIIGGSVWGKPAWNAWWDWTPRLTLVAIAWLT
;
A
#
# COMPACT_ATOMS: atom_id res chain seq x y z
N MET A 1 -17.10 -19.88 23.95
CA MET A 1 -17.02 -18.40 23.91
C MET A 1 -17.91 -17.92 22.77
N ASN A 2 -18.99 -17.18 23.06
CA ASN A 2 -19.97 -16.78 22.05
C ASN A 2 -19.33 -15.91 20.97
N GLU A 3 -19.63 -16.19 19.70
CA GLU A 3 -19.11 -15.48 18.53
C GLU A 3 -19.33 -13.96 18.61
N ARG A 4 -20.47 -13.54 19.18
CA ARG A 4 -20.78 -12.14 19.48
C ARG A 4 -19.77 -11.47 20.43
N ALA A 5 -19.27 -12.19 21.43
CA ALA A 5 -18.27 -11.67 22.37
C ALA A 5 -16.89 -11.55 21.71
N ARG A 6 -16.57 -12.43 20.76
CA ARG A 6 -15.32 -12.38 19.97
C ARG A 6 -15.34 -11.20 18.98
N ILE A 7 -16.45 -10.98 18.29
CA ILE A 7 -16.67 -9.84 17.39
C ILE A 7 -16.66 -8.52 18.19
N ALA A 8 -17.32 -8.48 19.35
CA ALA A 8 -17.33 -7.28 20.21
C ALA A 8 -15.92 -6.89 20.70
N LYS A 9 -15.04 -7.86 20.97
CA LYS A 9 -13.66 -7.60 21.40
C LYS A 9 -12.78 -7.04 20.28
N LEU A 10 -12.94 -7.54 19.05
CA LEU A 10 -12.30 -6.98 17.85
C LEU A 10 -12.81 -5.56 17.56
N ASN A 11 -14.11 -5.32 17.74
CA ASN A 11 -14.77 -4.04 17.46
C ASN A 11 -14.26 -2.86 18.30
N ARG A 12 -13.56 -3.08 19.43
CA ARG A 12 -13.04 -1.97 20.24
C ARG A 12 -11.74 -1.39 19.69
N TRP A 13 -10.92 -2.20 19.05
CA TRP A 13 -9.59 -1.80 18.57
C TRP A 13 -9.65 -1.22 17.17
N VAL A 14 -10.55 -1.73 16.32
CA VAL A 14 -10.78 -1.24 14.96
C VAL A 14 -10.99 0.29 14.90
N PRO A 15 -11.90 0.91 15.68
CA PRO A 15 -12.08 2.37 15.62
C PRO A 15 -10.84 3.14 16.06
N ILE A 16 -10.12 2.65 17.07
CA ILE A 16 -8.88 3.28 17.55
C ILE A 16 -7.82 3.24 16.45
N LEU A 17 -7.63 2.08 15.81
CA LEU A 17 -6.69 1.92 14.70
C LEU A 17 -7.08 2.77 13.49
N ASN A 18 -8.37 2.87 13.17
CA ASN A 18 -8.85 3.72 12.07
C ASN A 18 -8.59 5.21 12.34
N ILE A 19 -8.88 5.68 13.55
CA ILE A 19 -8.60 7.07 13.93
C ILE A 19 -7.09 7.34 13.93
N ALA A 20 -6.28 6.43 14.47
CA ALA A 20 -4.83 6.54 14.44
C ALA A 20 -4.28 6.56 13.01
N ALA A 21 -4.81 5.72 12.11
CA ALA A 21 -4.45 5.70 10.70
C ALA A 21 -4.82 7.01 9.99
N LEU A 22 -5.99 7.58 10.27
CA LEU A 22 -6.40 8.88 9.73
C LEU A 22 -5.49 10.00 10.23
N ILE A 23 -5.18 10.04 11.53
CA ILE A 23 -4.26 11.02 12.10
C ILE A 23 -2.88 10.89 11.45
N ALA A 24 -2.34 9.68 11.32
CA ALA A 24 -1.06 9.44 10.67
C ALA A 24 -1.07 9.87 9.20
N LEU A 25 -2.15 9.61 8.46
CA LEU A 25 -2.31 10.06 7.07
C LEU A 25 -2.26 11.59 6.97
N PHE A 26 -3.04 12.31 7.76
CA PHE A 26 -3.04 13.77 7.71
C PHE A 26 -1.74 14.38 8.23
N ALA A 27 -1.13 13.79 9.26
CA ALA A 27 0.18 14.20 9.76
C ALA A 27 1.27 14.03 8.71
N THR A 28 1.32 12.88 8.02
CA THR A 28 2.30 12.63 6.95
C THR A 28 2.09 13.55 5.76
N LEU A 29 0.85 13.79 5.32
CA LEU A 29 0.55 14.78 4.29
C LEU A 29 1.01 16.18 4.72
N GLY A 30 0.74 16.59 5.96
CA GLY A 30 1.22 17.86 6.50
C GLY A 30 2.75 17.97 6.48
N MET A 31 3.46 16.92 6.90
CA MET A 31 4.93 16.89 6.86
C MET A 31 5.46 17.01 5.42
N ILE A 32 4.82 16.36 4.44
CA ILE A 32 5.24 16.43 3.03
C ILE A 32 5.13 17.86 2.48
N PHE A 33 4.06 18.59 2.79
CA PHE A 33 3.83 19.93 2.23
C PHE A 33 4.54 21.05 3.01
N PHE A 34 4.60 20.96 4.33
CA PHE A 34 5.06 22.05 5.19
C PHE A 34 6.48 21.85 5.75
N TYR A 35 6.90 20.60 5.96
CA TYR A 35 8.19 20.30 6.60
C TYR A 35 9.26 19.84 5.60
N ALA A 36 8.90 19.04 4.59
CA ALA A 36 9.86 18.51 3.64
C ALA A 36 10.53 19.65 2.83
N PRO A 37 11.87 19.76 2.84
CA PRO A 37 12.57 20.78 2.07
C PRO A 37 12.36 20.55 0.57
N ILE A 38 12.49 21.63 -0.20
CA ILE A 38 12.45 21.54 -1.66
C ILE A 38 13.78 20.95 -2.13
N GLU A 39 13.71 19.90 -2.95
CA GLU A 39 14.89 19.25 -3.52
C GLU A 39 15.52 20.16 -4.59
N ARG A 40 16.86 20.17 -4.70
CA ARG A 40 17.61 21.12 -5.53
C ARG A 40 17.42 20.90 -7.04
N SER A 41 17.26 19.67 -7.49
CA SER A 41 17.19 19.30 -8.92
C SER A 41 15.75 19.18 -9.44
N MET A 42 14.86 18.56 -8.67
CA MET A 42 13.48 18.26 -9.07
C MET A 42 12.45 19.22 -8.46
N GLY A 43 12.86 20.06 -7.52
CA GLY A 43 11.97 21.02 -6.88
C GLY A 43 10.83 20.34 -6.12
N ASN A 44 9.62 20.89 -6.25
CA ASN A 44 8.43 20.42 -5.54
C ASN A 44 7.93 19.04 -5.98
N VAL A 45 8.27 18.60 -7.20
CA VAL A 45 7.86 17.28 -7.72
C VAL A 45 8.39 16.16 -6.83
N GLN A 46 9.58 16.32 -6.26
CA GLN A 46 10.17 15.31 -5.38
C GLN A 46 9.28 15.04 -4.15
N ARG A 47 8.47 15.99 -3.70
CA ARG A 47 7.56 15.76 -2.55
C ARG A 47 6.56 14.64 -2.81
N LEU A 48 6.18 14.40 -4.07
CA LEU A 48 5.32 13.28 -4.46
C LEU A 48 5.98 11.92 -4.20
N PHE A 49 7.31 11.85 -4.21
CA PHE A 49 8.09 10.63 -3.93
C PHE A 49 7.74 10.04 -2.57
N TYR A 50 7.56 10.87 -1.54
CA TYR A 50 7.22 10.41 -0.19
C TYR A 50 5.88 9.67 -0.14
N PHE A 51 4.91 10.11 -0.94
CA PHE A 51 3.61 9.45 -1.03
C PHE A 51 3.66 8.22 -1.94
N HIS A 52 4.21 8.39 -3.15
CA HIS A 52 4.29 7.34 -4.17
C HIS A 52 5.10 6.12 -3.70
N VAL A 53 6.28 6.33 -3.12
CA VAL A 53 7.14 5.22 -2.69
C VAL A 53 6.55 4.52 -1.48
N GLY A 54 5.95 5.27 -0.55
CA GLY A 54 5.22 4.70 0.58
C GLY A 54 4.09 3.78 0.13
N SER A 55 3.26 4.22 -0.82
CA SER A 55 2.16 3.39 -1.34
C SER A 55 2.66 2.16 -2.09
N ALA A 56 3.72 2.27 -2.88
CA ALA A 56 4.33 1.12 -3.57
C ALA A 56 4.86 0.06 -2.59
N TRP A 57 5.48 0.47 -1.48
CA TRP A 57 5.93 -0.45 -0.42
C TRP A 57 4.78 -1.17 0.27
N VAL A 58 3.75 -0.42 0.67
CA VAL A 58 2.57 -1.02 1.32
C VAL A 58 1.90 -2.02 0.40
N GLY A 59 1.72 -1.67 -0.89
CA GLY A 59 1.19 -2.58 -1.90
C GLY A 59 2.02 -3.86 -2.02
N SER A 60 3.35 -3.72 -2.14
CA SER A 60 4.27 -4.85 -2.30
C SER A 60 4.28 -5.78 -1.08
N ILE A 61 4.26 -5.22 0.13
CA ILE A 61 4.19 -6.01 1.37
C ILE A 61 2.85 -6.74 1.45
N ALA A 62 1.74 -6.10 1.08
CA ALA A 62 0.43 -6.73 1.11
C ALA A 62 0.34 -7.93 0.15
N PHE A 63 0.86 -7.83 -1.07
CA PHE A 63 0.96 -8.98 -1.98
C PHE A 63 1.92 -10.06 -1.48
N PHE A 64 2.99 -9.70 -0.77
CA PHE A 64 3.86 -10.69 -0.12
C PHE A 64 3.13 -11.44 1.00
N VAL A 65 2.33 -10.74 1.82
CA VAL A 65 1.48 -11.37 2.84
C VAL A 65 0.44 -12.27 2.19
N ALA A 66 -0.14 -11.87 1.05
CA ALA A 66 -1.05 -12.72 0.30
C ALA A 66 -0.37 -14.00 -0.20
N LEU A 67 0.84 -13.91 -0.74
CA LEU A 67 1.63 -15.08 -1.16
C LEU A 67 1.86 -16.06 0.01
N VAL A 68 2.32 -15.54 1.16
CA VAL A 68 2.57 -16.35 2.36
C VAL A 68 1.27 -16.95 2.90
N GLY A 69 0.18 -16.17 2.92
CA GLY A 69 -1.15 -16.62 3.34
C GLY A 69 -1.67 -17.74 2.46
N SER A 70 -1.63 -17.58 1.14
CA SER A 70 -2.04 -18.60 0.17
C SER A 70 -1.19 -19.88 0.30
N ALA A 71 0.13 -19.76 0.45
CA ALA A 71 1.00 -20.93 0.68
C ALA A 71 0.67 -21.65 2.00
N ALA A 72 0.42 -20.89 3.07
CA ALA A 72 0.00 -21.44 4.36
C ALA A 72 -1.39 -22.10 4.29
N TYR A 73 -2.32 -21.55 3.51
CA TYR A 73 -3.62 -22.15 3.24
C TYR A 73 -3.46 -23.49 2.54
N LEU A 74 -2.69 -23.57 1.45
CA LEU A 74 -2.47 -24.83 0.73
C LEU A 74 -1.88 -25.91 1.64
N ARG A 75 -0.97 -25.54 2.54
CA ARG A 75 -0.35 -26.48 3.49
C ARG A 75 -1.28 -26.91 4.62
N THR A 76 -2.08 -26.00 5.16
CA THR A 76 -2.82 -26.24 6.42
C THR A 76 -4.32 -26.44 6.23
N GLN A 77 -4.86 -26.09 5.06
CA GLN A 77 -6.29 -26.11 4.70
C GLN A 77 -7.16 -25.34 5.70
N ARG A 78 -6.60 -24.32 6.37
CA ARG A 78 -7.32 -23.48 7.33
C ARG A 78 -7.79 -22.19 6.68
N PHE A 79 -9.11 -21.97 6.66
CA PHE A 79 -9.75 -20.79 6.08
C PHE A 79 -9.22 -19.43 6.57
N ILE A 80 -8.64 -19.36 7.79
CA ILE A 80 -8.06 -18.11 8.28
C ILE A 80 -6.95 -17.58 7.37
N TRP A 81 -6.15 -18.47 6.77
CA TRP A 81 -5.06 -18.07 5.89
C TRP A 81 -5.56 -17.56 4.53
N ASP A 82 -6.63 -18.18 4.03
CA ASP A 82 -7.33 -17.74 2.83
C ASP A 82 -7.96 -16.35 3.03
N THR A 83 -8.63 -16.14 4.18
CA THR A 83 -9.18 -14.82 4.55
C THR A 83 -8.07 -13.76 4.64
N ILE A 84 -6.94 -14.08 5.28
CA ILE A 84 -5.81 -13.15 5.37
C ILE A 84 -5.27 -12.82 3.97
N ALA A 85 -5.14 -13.81 3.09
CA ALA A 85 -4.66 -13.59 1.73
C ALA A 85 -5.60 -12.68 0.95
N LEU A 86 -6.90 -12.95 0.96
CA LEU A 86 -7.92 -12.13 0.29
C LEU A 86 -7.88 -10.67 0.77
N CYS A 87 -7.96 -10.45 2.09
CA CYS A 87 -7.91 -9.09 2.64
C CYS A 87 -6.60 -8.37 2.29
N SER A 88 -5.48 -9.11 2.21
CA SER A 88 -4.19 -8.53 1.84
C SER A 88 -4.15 -8.14 0.36
N VAL A 89 -4.76 -8.92 -0.54
CA VAL A 89 -4.87 -8.56 -1.96
C VAL A 89 -5.72 -7.29 -2.13
N GLU A 90 -6.86 -7.17 -1.45
CA GLU A 90 -7.71 -5.97 -1.53
C GLU A 90 -6.95 -4.70 -1.11
N ILE A 91 -6.23 -4.76 0.01
CA ILE A 91 -5.38 -3.66 0.49
C ILE A 91 -4.27 -3.40 -0.53
N GLY A 92 -3.59 -4.45 -0.97
CA GLY A 92 -2.49 -4.39 -1.92
C GLY A 92 -2.88 -3.68 -3.21
N LEU A 93 -4.04 -4.02 -3.78
CA LEU A 93 -4.55 -3.46 -5.02
C LEU A 93 -4.79 -1.95 -4.92
N VAL A 94 -5.38 -1.50 -3.81
CA VAL A 94 -5.61 -0.06 -3.57
C VAL A 94 -4.28 0.70 -3.52
N PHE A 95 -3.31 0.19 -2.74
CA PHE A 95 -2.02 0.85 -2.58
C PHE A 95 -1.14 0.79 -3.83
N LEU A 96 -1.16 -0.33 -4.57
CA LEU A 96 -0.49 -0.44 -5.87
C LEU A 96 -1.11 0.48 -6.92
N THR A 97 -2.44 0.64 -6.92
CA THR A 97 -3.11 1.61 -7.80
C THR A 97 -2.63 3.04 -7.51
N MET A 98 -2.60 3.43 -6.23
CA MET A 98 -2.06 4.73 -5.81
C MET A 98 -0.57 4.87 -6.18
N GLY A 99 0.20 3.79 -6.02
CA GLY A 99 1.61 3.70 -6.38
C GLY A 99 1.82 3.90 -7.88
N ILE A 100 1.08 3.22 -8.74
CA ILE A 100 1.19 3.35 -10.20
C ILE A 100 0.82 4.76 -10.64
N ILE A 101 -0.31 5.30 -10.18
CA ILE A 101 -0.74 6.65 -10.55
C ILE A 101 0.29 7.69 -10.10
N GLY A 102 0.69 7.65 -8.83
CA GLY A 102 1.69 8.58 -8.28
C GLY A 102 3.06 8.43 -8.95
N GLY A 103 3.43 7.19 -9.31
CA GLY A 103 4.69 6.86 -9.98
C GLY A 103 4.73 7.37 -11.41
N SER A 104 3.63 7.26 -12.14
CA SER A 104 3.53 7.79 -13.50
C SER A 104 3.65 9.30 -13.52
N VAL A 105 2.97 9.98 -12.57
CA VAL A 105 3.06 11.45 -12.43
C VAL A 105 4.46 11.90 -12.04
N TRP A 106 5.13 11.16 -11.16
CA TRP A 106 6.52 11.45 -10.78
C TRP A 106 7.52 11.10 -11.88
N GLY A 107 7.26 10.05 -12.66
CA GLY A 107 8.14 9.58 -13.74
C GLY A 107 8.26 10.55 -14.91
N LYS A 108 7.19 11.31 -15.21
CA LYS A 108 7.21 12.28 -16.31
C LYS A 108 8.32 13.34 -16.16
N PRO A 109 8.43 14.08 -15.05
CA PRO A 109 9.53 15.02 -14.84
C PRO A 109 10.88 14.33 -14.56
N ALA A 110 10.89 13.13 -13.97
CA ALA A 110 12.13 12.43 -13.61
C ALA A 110 12.85 11.78 -14.81
N TRP A 111 12.10 11.13 -15.69
CA TRP A 111 12.61 10.29 -16.79
C TRP A 111 12.03 10.66 -18.16
N ASN A 112 11.24 11.73 -18.24
CA ASN A 112 10.51 12.15 -19.44
C ASN A 112 9.48 11.12 -19.97
N ALA A 113 9.11 10.12 -19.17
CA ALA A 113 8.17 9.07 -19.52
C ALA A 113 7.15 8.83 -18.39
N TRP A 114 5.89 8.62 -18.75
CA TRP A 114 4.84 8.27 -17.78
C TRP A 114 4.93 6.81 -17.34
N TRP A 115 5.45 5.95 -18.21
CA TRP A 115 5.65 4.54 -17.94
C TRP A 115 6.82 4.06 -18.78
N ASP A 116 7.62 3.17 -18.22
CA ASP A 116 8.69 2.49 -18.92
C ASP A 116 8.53 0.99 -18.69
N TRP A 117 8.77 0.18 -19.71
CA TRP A 117 8.55 -1.26 -19.67
C TRP A 117 9.77 -2.03 -19.13
N THR A 118 10.48 -1.40 -18.20
CA THR A 118 11.59 -2.04 -17.48
C THR A 118 11.08 -3.22 -16.66
N PRO A 119 11.92 -4.25 -16.41
CA PRO A 119 11.50 -5.43 -15.65
C PRO A 119 10.82 -5.10 -14.32
N ARG A 120 11.29 -4.07 -13.61
CA ARG A 120 10.71 -3.60 -12.35
C ARG A 120 9.27 -3.10 -12.52
N LEU A 121 9.02 -2.22 -13.47
CA LEU A 121 7.70 -1.63 -13.70
C LEU A 121 6.74 -2.67 -14.30
N THR A 122 7.23 -3.51 -15.21
CA THR A 122 6.45 -4.63 -15.75
C THR A 122 6.00 -5.61 -14.65
N LEU A 123 6.85 -5.94 -13.68
CA LEU A 123 6.46 -6.77 -12.53
C LEU A 123 5.35 -6.13 -11.68
N VAL A 124 5.44 -4.81 -11.47
CA VAL A 124 4.40 -4.04 -10.75
C VAL A 124 3.07 -4.08 -11.50
N ALA A 125 3.09 -3.93 -12.83
CA ALA A 125 1.88 -4.03 -13.65
C ALA A 125 1.27 -5.43 -13.64
N ILE A 126 2.09 -6.48 -13.69
CA ILE A 126 1.62 -7.87 -13.58
C ILE A 126 0.96 -8.08 -12.21
N ALA A 127 1.63 -7.70 -11.12
CA ALA A 127 1.08 -7.84 -9.77
C ALA A 127 -0.23 -7.06 -9.56
N TRP A 128 -0.42 -5.94 -10.26
CA TRP A 128 -1.66 -5.17 -10.20
C TRP A 128 -2.83 -5.80 -10.99
N LEU A 129 -2.52 -6.60 -12.02
CA LEU A 129 -3.54 -7.24 -12.88
C LEU A 129 -3.97 -8.64 -12.42
N THR A 130 -3.19 -9.28 -11.55
CA THR A 130 -3.41 -10.66 -11.06
C THR A 130 -3.94 -10.68 -9.64
#